data_AF-A0A7C9AY37-F1
#
_entry.id   AF-A0A7C9AY37-F1
#
_cell.length_a   1.000
_cell.length_b   1.000
_cell.length_c   1.000
_cell.angle_alpha   90.00
_cell.angle_beta   90.00
_cell.angle_gamma   90.00
#
_symmetry.space_group_name_H-M   'P 1'
#
loop_
_entity.id
_entity.type
_entity.pdbx_description
1 polymer ?
#
loop_
_entity_poly.entity_id
_entity_poly.type
_entity_poly.pdbx_seq_one_letter_code
_entity_poly.pdbx_strand_id
1 'polypeptide(L)'
;LKYFSQNPKTTTTTTATNPTTYDRSVTTRIDDDPRSWATMDPELKKAACDGNVKFLTKAVESAKPQDYWLSRFIPTQGREPCAGNILHLAVWNNRKTFVTQALYLLREEDVILRQLLTQRETAAELSNATPALLAIKKRRTGCAEILTE
;
A
#
# COMPACT_ATOMS: atom_id res chain seq x y z
N LEU A 1 -52.37 -8.88 -14.88
CA LEU A 1 -51.25 -9.64 -14.28
C LEU A 1 -50.23 -9.99 -15.36
N LYS A 2 -49.23 -9.12 -15.58
CA LYS A 2 -48.01 -9.42 -16.34
C LYS A 2 -46.93 -8.51 -15.80
N TYR A 3 -45.79 -9.05 -15.40
CA TYR A 3 -44.43 -8.66 -15.80
C TYR A 3 -43.46 -9.64 -15.13
N PHE A 4 -42.87 -10.52 -15.94
CA PHE A 4 -41.70 -11.33 -15.60
C PHE A 4 -40.45 -10.46 -15.76
N SER A 5 -39.62 -10.36 -14.71
CA SER A 5 -38.33 -9.69 -14.77
C SER A 5 -37.29 -10.59 -15.44
N GLN A 6 -36.63 -10.07 -16.46
CA GLN A 6 -35.60 -10.73 -17.24
C GLN A 6 -34.25 -10.63 -16.52
N ASN A 7 -33.61 -11.78 -16.27
CA ASN A 7 -32.16 -11.87 -16.11
C ASN A 7 -31.50 -11.79 -17.49
N PRO A 8 -30.48 -10.95 -17.70
CA PRO A 8 -29.54 -11.17 -18.78
C PRO A 8 -28.35 -12.04 -18.30
N LYS A 9 -28.35 -13.29 -18.76
CA LYS A 9 -27.15 -14.12 -18.98
C LYS A 9 -26.13 -13.33 -19.81
N THR A 10 -24.90 -13.22 -19.34
CA THR A 10 -23.74 -12.91 -20.17
C THR A 10 -23.12 -14.21 -20.70
N THR A 11 -23.15 -14.37 -22.02
CA THR A 11 -22.48 -15.47 -22.74
C THR A 11 -21.50 -14.86 -23.75
N THR A 12 -20.37 -15.56 -23.95
CA THR A 12 -19.50 -15.60 -25.15
C THR A 12 -18.54 -14.42 -25.36
N THR A 13 -17.30 -14.53 -25.86
CA THR A 13 -16.55 -15.61 -26.56
C THR A 13 -15.04 -15.32 -26.44
N THR A 14 -14.20 -16.35 -26.33
CA THR A 14 -12.74 -16.33 -26.57
C THR A 14 -12.42 -16.10 -28.06
N THR A 15 -11.36 -15.38 -28.47
CA THR A 15 -10.22 -15.84 -29.32
C THR A 15 -9.27 -14.68 -29.70
N ALA A 16 -7.96 -14.96 -29.57
CA ALA A 16 -6.81 -14.57 -30.41
C ALA A 16 -6.10 -13.19 -30.27
N THR A 17 -4.78 -13.33 -30.03
CA THR A 17 -3.62 -12.57 -30.56
C THR A 17 -3.33 -11.13 -30.13
N ASN A 18 -2.19 -10.96 -29.43
CA ASN A 18 -1.37 -9.74 -29.34
C ASN A 18 -0.95 -9.23 -30.75
N PRO A 19 -0.49 -7.97 -30.97
CA PRO A 19 0.11 -7.04 -29.98
C PRO A 19 -0.26 -5.54 -30.10
N THR A 20 0.12 -4.79 -29.06
CA THR A 20 0.42 -3.33 -29.02
C THR A 20 -0.68 -2.34 -29.42
N THR A 21 -1.39 -1.82 -28.42
CA THR A 21 -1.78 -0.39 -28.33
C THR A 21 -2.02 -0.10 -26.86
N TYR A 22 -1.22 0.78 -26.24
CA TYR A 22 -1.55 1.35 -24.94
C TYR A 22 -2.72 2.31 -25.13
N ASP A 23 -3.94 1.77 -25.03
CA ASP A 23 -5.15 2.58 -24.91
C ASP A 23 -5.24 3.10 -23.49
N ARG A 24 -5.19 4.43 -23.36
CA ARG A 24 -5.17 5.17 -22.11
C ARG A 24 -6.61 5.37 -21.65
N SER A 25 -7.31 4.28 -21.34
CA SER A 25 -8.59 4.32 -20.65
C SER A 25 -8.35 4.02 -19.16
N VAL A 26 -7.95 5.06 -18.42
CA VAL A 26 -7.96 5.06 -16.95
C VAL A 26 -9.41 4.99 -16.50
N THR A 27 -9.93 3.76 -16.44
CA THR A 27 -11.17 3.46 -15.74
C THR A 27 -10.75 3.20 -14.29
N THR A 28 -10.83 4.22 -13.43
CA THR A 28 -10.73 4.05 -11.99
C THR A 28 -11.90 3.21 -11.50
N ARG A 29 -11.73 1.89 -11.56
CA ARG A 29 -12.37 0.95 -10.64
C ARG A 29 -11.26 0.48 -9.71
N ILE A 30 -11.11 1.20 -8.60
CA ILE A 30 -10.39 0.68 -7.44
C ILE A 30 -11.35 -0.35 -6.86
N ASP A 31 -11.34 -1.55 -7.44
CA ASP A 31 -11.87 -2.72 -6.78
C ASP A 31 -10.96 -2.94 -5.56
N ASP A 32 -11.50 -2.69 -4.36
CA ASP A 32 -10.88 -2.97 -3.07
C ASP A 32 -10.70 -4.49 -2.85
N ASP A 33 -10.17 -5.22 -3.83
CA ASP A 33 -9.70 -6.60 -3.65
C ASP A 33 -8.31 -6.53 -3.02
N PRO A 34 -8.14 -6.94 -1.74
CA PRO A 34 -6.83 -7.07 -1.12
C PRO A 34 -5.99 -8.22 -1.73
N ARG A 35 -6.31 -8.72 -2.92
CA ARG A 35 -5.44 -9.59 -3.72
C ARG A 35 -4.89 -8.89 -4.98
N SER A 36 -5.36 -7.68 -5.30
CA SER A 36 -4.91 -6.94 -6.49
C SER A 36 -3.67 -6.07 -6.25
N TRP A 37 -3.25 -5.85 -5.00
CA TRP A 37 -2.07 -5.03 -4.70
C TRP A 37 -0.77 -5.79 -4.96
N ALA A 38 0.23 -5.07 -5.47
CA ALA A 38 1.58 -5.58 -5.67
C ALA A 38 2.19 -5.99 -4.32
N THR A 39 2.70 -7.23 -4.26
CA THR A 39 3.29 -7.73 -3.02
C THR A 39 4.59 -7.03 -2.68
N MET A 40 4.70 -6.57 -1.43
CA MET A 40 5.88 -5.87 -0.95
C MET A 40 7.12 -6.73 -1.07
N ASP A 41 8.13 -6.15 -1.70
CA ASP A 41 9.45 -6.74 -1.84
C ASP A 41 10.00 -7.17 -0.46
N PRO A 42 10.55 -8.39 -0.33
CA PRO A 42 11.02 -8.90 0.95
C PRO A 42 12.11 -8.04 1.60
N GLU A 43 12.99 -7.42 0.80
CA GLU A 43 14.05 -6.55 1.33
C GLU A 43 13.47 -5.23 1.82
N LEU A 44 12.48 -4.67 1.11
CA LEU A 44 11.73 -3.49 1.57
C LEU A 44 11.00 -3.77 2.88
N LYS A 45 10.30 -4.91 2.96
CA LYS A 45 9.61 -5.36 4.19
C LYS A 45 10.61 -5.43 5.34
N LYS A 46 11.73 -6.11 5.14
CA LYS A 46 12.77 -6.27 6.16
C LYS A 46 13.37 -4.92 6.57
N ALA A 47 13.66 -4.04 5.62
CA ALA A 47 14.21 -2.72 5.90
C ALA A 47 13.27 -1.88 6.76
N ALA A 48 11.98 -1.89 6.49
CA ALA A 48 10.98 -1.19 7.31
C ALA A 48 10.83 -1.80 8.71
N CYS A 49 10.88 -3.13 8.84
CA CYS A 49 10.87 -3.81 10.14
C CYS A 49 12.11 -3.49 10.99
N ASP A 50 13.29 -3.45 10.37
CA ASP A 50 14.57 -3.22 11.06
C ASP A 50 14.86 -1.73 11.27
N GLY A 51 14.20 -0.85 10.50
CA GLY A 51 14.51 0.58 10.44
C GLY A 51 15.80 0.85 9.65
N ASN A 52 16.07 0.09 8.60
CA ASN A 52 17.27 0.20 7.77
C ASN A 52 17.22 1.40 6.82
N VAL A 53 17.61 2.56 7.33
CA VAL A 53 17.65 3.83 6.58
C VAL A 53 18.64 3.79 5.41
N LYS A 54 19.75 3.06 5.53
CA LYS A 54 20.73 2.93 4.44
C LYS A 54 20.14 2.22 3.23
N PHE A 55 19.36 1.17 3.47
CA PHE A 55 18.62 0.48 2.40
C PHE A 55 17.62 1.42 1.73
N LEU A 56 16.83 2.15 2.53
CA LEU A 56 15.84 3.09 2.02
C LEU A 56 16.47 4.16 1.11
N THR A 57 17.60 4.73 1.55
CA THR A 57 18.34 5.74 0.78
C THR A 57 18.79 5.18 -0.57
N LYS A 58 19.43 4.00 -0.57
CA LYS A 58 19.86 3.34 -1.81
C LYS A 58 18.70 2.98 -2.74
N ALA A 59 17.56 2.57 -2.18
CA ALA A 59 16.38 2.23 -2.96
C ALA A 59 15.81 3.46 -3.68
N VAL A 60 15.78 4.62 -3.03
CA VAL A 60 15.39 5.90 -3.67
C VAL A 60 16.40 6.31 -4.74
N GLU A 61 17.71 6.26 -4.44
CA GLU A 61 18.78 6.56 -5.40
C GLU A 61 18.75 5.65 -6.64
N SER A 62 18.26 4.42 -6.48
CA SER A 62 18.12 3.45 -7.58
C SER A 62 16.87 3.69 -8.43
N ALA A 63 16.12 4.77 -8.21
CA ALA A 63 14.91 5.14 -8.95
C ALA A 63 13.89 3.99 -9.05
N LYS A 64 13.59 3.35 -7.91
CA LYS A 64 12.59 2.28 -7.87
C LYS A 64 11.24 2.79 -8.38
N PRO A 65 10.47 1.98 -9.12
CA PRO A 65 9.21 2.42 -9.70
C PRO A 65 8.18 2.73 -8.61
N GLN A 66 7.21 3.59 -8.90
CA GLN A 66 6.14 4.00 -7.99
C GLN A 66 5.46 2.83 -7.26
N ASP A 67 5.11 1.78 -8.00
CA ASP A 67 4.41 0.60 -7.46
C ASP A 67 5.23 -0.17 -6.42
N TYR A 68 6.56 -0.01 -6.43
CA TYR A 68 7.45 -0.58 -5.41
C TYR A 68 7.13 0.00 -4.04
N TRP A 69 6.94 1.33 -3.95
CA TRP A 69 6.66 2.02 -2.69
C TRP A 69 5.23 1.79 -2.22
N LEU A 70 4.28 1.73 -3.15
CA LEU A 70 2.85 1.51 -2.89
C LEU A 70 2.49 0.04 -2.61
N SER A 71 3.46 -0.86 -2.73
CA SER A 71 3.30 -2.26 -2.41
C SER A 71 2.86 -2.46 -0.95
N ARG A 72 2.12 -3.55 -0.70
CA ARG A 72 1.64 -3.87 0.66
C ARG A 72 2.26 -5.15 1.16
N PHE A 73 2.46 -5.23 2.47
CA PHE A 73 2.87 -6.49 3.08
C PHE A 73 1.64 -7.37 3.33
N ILE A 74 1.79 -8.67 3.11
CA ILE A 74 0.82 -9.67 3.56
C ILE A 74 1.06 -9.92 5.04
N PRO A 75 0.01 -9.80 5.88
CA PRO A 75 0.09 -10.24 7.26
C PRO A 75 0.33 -11.76 7.29
N THR A 76 1.46 -12.17 7.85
CA THR A 76 1.67 -13.58 8.21
C THR A 76 0.99 -13.86 9.55
N GLN A 77 0.35 -15.02 9.66
CA GLN A 77 -0.37 -15.40 10.87
C GLN A 77 0.50 -15.20 12.11
N GLY A 78 0.00 -14.37 13.04
CA GLY A 78 0.61 -14.13 14.35
C GLY A 78 1.70 -13.06 14.44
N ARG A 79 2.15 -12.43 13.34
CA ARG A 79 3.16 -11.34 13.40
C ARG A 79 2.61 -9.96 13.09
N GLU A 80 1.86 -9.86 12.00
CA GLU A 80 1.17 -8.63 11.62
C GLU A 80 -0.32 -8.96 11.44
N PRO A 81 -1.25 -8.21 12.07
CA PRO A 81 -2.67 -8.54 11.98
C PRO A 81 -3.37 -7.94 10.76
N CYS A 82 -2.74 -7.00 10.05
CA CYS A 82 -3.39 -6.22 8.99
C CYS A 82 -2.40 -5.93 7.87
N ALA A 83 -2.84 -5.94 6.61
CA ALA A 83 -2.00 -5.58 5.48
C ALA A 83 -1.86 -4.05 5.42
N GLY A 84 -0.65 -3.57 5.23
CA GLY A 84 -0.37 -2.13 5.14
C GLY A 84 0.77 -1.83 4.18
N ASN A 85 1.02 -0.55 3.95
CA ASN A 85 2.19 -0.10 3.20
C ASN A 85 3.45 -0.04 4.09
N ILE A 86 4.55 0.45 3.53
CA ILE A 86 5.85 0.52 4.20
C ILE A 86 5.82 1.36 5.49
N LEU A 87 5.03 2.43 5.54
CA LEU A 87 4.94 3.30 6.72
C LEU A 87 4.18 2.61 7.86
N HIS A 88 3.11 1.87 7.56
CA HIS A 88 2.41 1.07 8.56
C HIS A 88 3.36 0.07 9.24
N LEU A 89 4.17 -0.62 8.43
CA LEU A 89 5.11 -1.61 8.94
C LEU A 89 6.21 -0.97 9.80
N ALA A 90 6.75 0.17 9.37
CA ALA A 90 7.73 0.93 10.15
C ALA A 90 7.15 1.45 11.47
N VAL A 91 5.90 1.95 11.46
CA VAL A 91 5.16 2.38 12.65
C VAL A 91 4.91 1.22 13.60
N TRP A 92 4.47 0.07 13.09
CA TRP A 92 4.22 -1.13 13.88
C TRP A 92 5.46 -1.51 14.72
N ASN A 93 6.62 -1.44 14.08
CA ASN A 93 7.93 -1.74 14.65
C ASN A 93 8.62 -0.54 15.34
N ASN A 94 7.90 0.58 15.54
CA ASN A 94 8.38 1.80 16.21
C ASN A 94 9.68 2.38 15.61
N ARG A 95 9.80 2.38 14.28
CA ARG A 95 11.01 2.85 13.56
C ARG A 95 10.92 4.34 13.24
N LYS A 96 10.98 5.19 14.26
CA LYS A 96 10.90 6.67 14.15
C LYS A 96 11.84 7.22 13.08
N THR A 97 13.13 6.88 13.15
CA THR A 97 14.15 7.37 12.21
C THR A 97 13.89 6.94 10.77
N PHE A 98 13.39 5.72 10.58
CA PHE A 98 13.02 5.22 9.26
C PHE A 98 11.83 5.99 8.69
N VAL A 99 10.78 6.21 9.49
CA VAL A 99 9.62 7.02 9.10
C VAL A 99 10.06 8.45 8.74
N THR A 100 10.88 9.08 9.60
CA THR A 100 11.43 10.42 9.35
C THR A 100 12.13 10.48 7.99
N GLN A 101 13.04 9.53 7.74
CA GLN A 101 13.80 9.53 6.50
C GLN A 101 12.92 9.22 5.29
N ALA A 102 11.92 8.33 5.43
CA ALA A 102 10.99 8.05 4.35
C ALA A 102 10.18 9.29 3.95
N LEU A 103 9.70 10.08 4.92
CA LEU A 103 9.02 11.35 4.62
C LEU A 103 9.95 12.35 3.92
N TYR A 104 11.21 12.41 4.32
CA TYR A 104 12.19 13.31 3.70
C TYR A 104 12.53 12.91 2.27
N LEU A 105 12.90 11.63 2.05
CA LEU A 105 13.36 11.14 0.75
C LEU A 105 12.24 11.04 -0.27
N LEU A 106 11.03 10.63 0.13
CA LEU A 106 9.89 10.48 -0.78
C LEU A 106 9.15 11.80 -1.03
N ARG A 107 9.59 12.92 -0.43
CA ARG A 107 8.97 14.23 -0.63
C ARG A 107 9.09 14.72 -2.07
N GLU A 108 10.15 14.35 -2.77
CA GLU A 108 10.31 14.64 -4.19
C GLU A 108 9.23 13.96 -5.05
N GLU A 109 8.67 12.86 -4.54
CA GLU A 109 7.59 12.10 -5.13
C GLU A 109 6.26 12.35 -4.38
N ASP A 110 5.81 13.62 -4.31
CA ASP A 110 4.68 14.07 -3.47
C ASP A 110 3.40 13.22 -3.63
N VAL A 111 3.10 12.75 -4.85
CA VAL A 111 1.94 11.87 -5.11
C VAL A 111 2.05 10.55 -4.34
N ILE A 112 3.23 9.93 -4.35
CA ILE A 112 3.50 8.65 -3.69
C ILE A 112 3.45 8.85 -2.18
N LEU A 113 4.10 9.90 -1.68
CA LEU A 113 4.09 10.23 -0.27
C LEU A 113 2.67 10.46 0.26
N ARG A 114 1.84 11.25 -0.45
CA ARG A 114 0.44 11.46 -0.08
C ARG A 114 -0.37 10.18 -0.09
N GLN A 115 -0.18 9.32 -1.09
CA GLN A 115 -0.84 8.01 -1.13
C GLN A 115 -0.44 7.16 0.08
N LEU A 116 0.85 7.09 0.41
CA LEU A 116 1.33 6.34 1.57
C LEU A 116 0.76 6.85 2.90
N LEU A 117 0.60 8.16 3.06
CA LEU A 117 0.09 8.79 4.29
C LEU A 117 -1.42 8.61 4.46
N THR A 118 -2.18 8.60 3.35
CA THR A 118 -3.65 8.52 3.37
C THR A 118 -4.19 7.10 3.25
N GLN A 119 -3.39 6.18 2.71
CA GLN A 119 -3.75 4.78 2.58
C GLN A 119 -4.04 4.16 3.94
N ARG A 120 -5.11 3.37 4.01
CA ARG A 120 -5.51 2.65 5.22
C ARG A 120 -5.07 1.19 5.19
N GLU A 121 -4.75 0.64 6.34
CA GLU A 121 -4.58 -0.80 6.50
C GLU A 121 -5.86 -1.54 6.10
N THR A 122 -5.69 -2.63 5.36
CA THR A 122 -6.76 -3.56 5.03
C THR A 122 -6.63 -4.75 5.95
N ALA A 123 -7.57 -4.84 6.88
CA ALA A 123 -7.74 -5.97 7.77
C ALA A 123 -9.06 -6.65 7.41
N ALA A 124 -9.15 -7.97 7.62
CA ALA A 124 -10.44 -8.64 7.60
C ALA A 124 -11.38 -8.09 8.70
N GLU A 125 -10.85 -7.48 9.78
CA GLU A 125 -11.72 -7.09 10.91
C GLU A 125 -11.56 -5.65 11.46
N LEU A 126 -10.40 -5.08 11.84
CA LEU A 126 -10.50 -3.93 12.79
C LEU A 126 -9.51 -2.76 12.75
N SER A 127 -8.44 -2.74 11.94
CA SER A 127 -7.49 -1.62 12.07
C SER A 127 -7.87 -0.38 11.27
N ASN A 128 -8.30 -0.51 10.00
CA ASN A 128 -8.69 0.57 9.05
C ASN A 128 -8.00 1.92 9.31
N ALA A 129 -6.70 1.86 9.61
CA ALA A 129 -5.92 2.97 10.13
C ALA A 129 -4.96 3.44 9.06
N THR A 130 -4.76 4.75 8.96
CA THR A 130 -3.60 5.33 8.28
C THR A 130 -2.35 5.13 9.12
N PRO A 131 -1.12 5.36 8.59
CA PRO A 131 0.10 5.24 9.38
C PRO A 131 0.07 6.12 10.64
N ALA A 132 -0.45 7.35 10.53
CA ALA A 132 -0.60 8.26 11.66
C ALA A 132 -1.56 7.71 12.73
N LEU A 133 -2.76 7.26 12.30
CA LEU A 133 -3.75 6.73 13.23
C LEU A 133 -3.25 5.43 13.90
N LEU A 134 -2.52 4.59 13.16
CA LEU A 134 -1.87 3.41 13.69
C LEU A 134 -0.85 3.80 14.77
N ALA A 135 -0.02 4.82 14.52
CA ALA A 135 0.98 5.29 15.48
C ALA A 135 0.33 5.71 16.80
N ILE A 136 -0.79 6.43 16.74
CA ILE A 136 -1.58 6.81 17.91
C ILE A 136 -2.15 5.57 18.63
N LYS A 137 -2.86 4.70 17.90
CA LYS A 137 -3.47 3.46 18.45
C LYS A 137 -2.45 2.55 19.14
N LYS A 138 -1.22 2.49 18.62
CA LYS A 138 -0.12 1.67 19.14
C LYS A 138 0.80 2.41 20.11
N ARG A 139 0.48 3.65 20.49
CA ARG A 139 1.28 4.51 21.40
C ARG A 139 2.73 4.68 20.94
N ARG A 140 2.94 4.80 19.63
CA ARG A 140 4.24 5.09 19.00
C ARG A 140 4.43 6.60 18.93
N THR A 141 4.60 7.25 20.09
CA THR A 141 4.59 8.72 20.23
C THR A 141 5.53 9.40 19.24
N GLY A 142 6.77 8.91 19.13
CA GLY A 142 7.74 9.47 18.21
C GLY A 142 7.35 9.37 16.73
N CYS A 143 6.65 8.32 16.32
CA CYS A 143 6.12 8.22 14.95
C CYS A 143 4.85 9.05 14.78
N ALA A 144 4.00 9.15 15.81
CA ALA A 144 2.77 9.92 15.77
C ALA A 144 3.05 11.42 15.62
N GLU A 145 4.02 11.95 16.35
CA GLU A 145 4.53 13.33 16.21
C GLU A 145 4.85 13.63 14.74
N ILE A 146 5.75 12.83 14.14
CA ILE A 146 6.21 13.04 12.76
C ILE A 146 5.08 12.91 11.73
N LEU A 147 4.13 12.00 11.93
CA LEU A 147 3.09 11.70 10.95
C LEU A 147 1.85 12.60 11.07
N THR A 148 1.81 13.49 12.07
CA THR A 148 0.69 14.42 12.28
C THR A 148 1.09 15.89 12.11
N GLU A 149 2.37 16.16 11.90
CA GLU A 149 2.93 17.46 11.47
C GLU A 149 2.64 17.75 9.99
#